data_AF-A0A2N0XPP6-F1
#
_entry.id   AF-A0A2N0XPP6-F1
#
_cell.length_a   1.000
_cell.length_b   1.000
_cell.length_c   1.000
_cell.angle_alpha   90.00
_cell.angle_beta   90.00
_cell.angle_gamma   90.00
#
_symmetry.space_group_name_H-M   'P 1'
#
loop_
_entity.id
_entity.type
_entity.pdbx_description
1 polymer ?
#
loop_
_entity_poly.entity_id
_entity_poly.type
_entity_poly.pdbx_seq_one_letter_code
_entity_poly.pdbx_strand_id
1 'polypeptide(L)'
;MNRLVKPSIISQENVLVLLVPAILYYSLVHLFGMFWCILILSAYGCFVSIYSTRKSIVAFFFALFGLIEWMVSLHVPVTLIETFPQFSLMASALQIGLIMLVFSFLRFPLPMLLAEATYDHLKALNRQFPDEYLRMWQKISAMWITSFAAKAALFYFTLSAPAEQVHWMGILLGWPLYCMLILVSIIFVNAKVLSFYRESLTSEGNRTHINGHFF
;
A
#
# COMPACT_ATOMS: atom_id res chain seq x y z
N MET A 1 -31.12 8.76 -8.42
CA MET A 1 -30.45 9.30 -7.22
C MET A 1 -29.77 8.15 -6.49
N ASN A 2 -28.51 7.87 -6.84
CA ASN A 2 -27.77 6.72 -6.30
C ASN A 2 -27.24 7.05 -4.90
N ARG A 3 -27.60 6.22 -3.93
CA ARG A 3 -27.07 6.24 -2.57
C ARG A 3 -25.56 6.06 -2.65
N LEU A 4 -24.81 7.10 -2.30
CA LEU A 4 -23.41 7.00 -1.89
C LEU A 4 -23.38 6.03 -0.69
N VAL A 5 -23.05 4.77 -0.95
CA VAL A 5 -22.86 3.76 0.09
C VAL A 5 -21.73 4.27 0.98
N LYS A 6 -22.06 4.58 2.24
CA LYS A 6 -21.09 5.05 3.23
C LYS A 6 -19.91 4.06 3.27
N PRO A 7 -18.65 4.53 3.27
CA PRO A 7 -17.51 3.67 3.45
C PRO A 7 -17.57 3.06 4.85
N SER A 8 -18.00 1.80 4.93
CA SER A 8 -17.89 1.06 6.18
C SER A 8 -16.48 0.48 6.23
N ILE A 9 -15.60 1.17 6.92
CA ILE A 9 -14.31 0.62 7.38
C ILE A 9 -14.55 -0.67 8.19
N ILE A 10 -15.77 -0.86 8.71
CA ILE A 10 -16.27 -2.02 9.46
C ILE A 10 -17.01 -3.01 8.52
N SER A 11 -16.64 -3.10 7.24
CA SER A 11 -17.05 -4.28 6.48
C SER A 11 -16.25 -5.48 7.03
N GLN A 12 -16.93 -6.59 7.29
CA GLN A 12 -16.33 -7.79 7.91
C GLN A 12 -15.06 -8.22 7.15
N GLU A 13 -15.05 -8.04 5.83
CA GLU A 13 -13.92 -8.36 4.98
C GLU A 13 -12.73 -7.39 5.10
N ASN A 14 -12.97 -6.10 5.34
CA ASN A 14 -11.90 -5.12 5.56
C ASN A 14 -11.20 -5.34 6.90
N VAL A 15 -11.97 -5.73 7.92
CA VAL A 15 -11.43 -6.11 9.23
C VAL A 15 -10.51 -7.32 9.10
N LEU A 16 -10.92 -8.37 8.38
CA LEU A 16 -10.12 -9.58 8.17
C LEU A 16 -8.84 -9.35 7.35
N VAL A 17 -8.84 -8.42 6.39
CA VAL A 17 -7.73 -8.28 5.44
C VAL A 17 -6.73 -7.18 5.82
N LEU A 18 -7.15 -6.20 6.63
CA LEU A 18 -6.32 -5.06 7.01
C LEU A 18 -6.13 -4.92 8.52
N LEU A 19 -7.21 -4.99 9.29
CA LEU A 19 -7.16 -4.72 10.73
C LEU A 19 -6.56 -5.90 11.52
N VAL A 20 -7.03 -7.12 11.25
CA VAL A 20 -6.60 -8.34 11.95
C VAL A 20 -5.11 -8.63 11.71
N PRO A 21 -4.57 -8.60 10.48
CA PRO A 21 -3.13 -8.80 10.26
C PRO A 21 -2.27 -7.72 10.92
N ALA A 22 -2.71 -6.45 10.91
CA ALA A 22 -1.94 -5.37 11.53
C ALA A 22 -1.85 -5.52 13.06
N ILE A 23 -2.97 -5.85 13.71
CA ILE A 23 -3.01 -6.10 15.16
C ILE A 23 -2.23 -7.37 15.52
N LEU A 24 -2.40 -8.45 14.74
CA LEU A 24 -1.64 -9.70 14.91
C LEU A 24 -0.14 -9.44 14.76
N TYR A 25 0.28 -8.70 13.74
CA TYR A 25 1.69 -8.39 13.51
C TYR A 25 2.30 -7.66 14.70
N TYR A 26 1.67 -6.56 15.16
CA TYR A 26 2.17 -5.82 16.32
C TYR A 26 2.27 -6.70 17.57
N SER A 27 1.22 -7.47 17.85
CA SER A 27 1.13 -8.30 19.06
C SER A 27 2.13 -9.45 19.03
N LEU A 28 2.26 -10.13 17.90
CA LEU A 28 3.12 -11.29 17.75
C LEU A 28 4.61 -10.93 17.74
N VAL A 29 4.97 -9.81 17.10
CA VAL A 29 6.36 -9.31 17.16
C VAL A 29 6.77 -9.03 18.59
N HIS A 30 5.91 -8.43 19.41
CA HIS A 30 6.22 -8.12 20.80
C HIS A 30 6.23 -9.35 21.74
N LEU A 31 5.33 -10.31 21.52
CA LEU A 31 5.18 -11.45 22.44
C LEU A 31 6.08 -12.64 22.10
N PHE A 32 6.26 -12.94 20.82
CA PHE A 32 6.91 -14.17 20.36
C PHE A 32 8.12 -13.89 19.46
N GLY A 33 8.40 -12.63 19.15
CA GLY A 33 9.45 -12.26 18.22
C GLY A 33 9.09 -12.51 16.75
N MET A 34 10.01 -12.11 15.89
CA MET A 34 9.78 -11.97 14.44
C MET A 34 9.47 -13.30 13.74
N PHE A 35 10.19 -14.37 14.09
CA PHE A 35 10.05 -15.67 13.44
C PHE A 35 8.63 -16.26 13.56
N TRP A 36 8.09 -16.27 14.79
CA TRP A 36 6.75 -16.79 15.06
C TRP A 36 5.66 -15.89 14.49
N CYS A 37 5.87 -14.57 14.49
CA CYS A 37 4.99 -13.62 13.84
C CYS A 37 4.78 -13.97 12.36
N ILE A 38 5.86 -14.26 11.64
CA ILE A 38 5.83 -14.54 10.20
C ILE A 38 5.15 -15.87 9.92
N LEU A 39 5.44 -16.90 10.71
CA LEU A 39 4.78 -18.20 10.58
C LEU A 39 3.26 -18.07 10.76
N ILE A 40 2.82 -17.36 11.79
CA ILE A 40 1.41 -17.18 12.10
C ILE A 40 0.70 -16.28 11.08
N LEU A 41 1.31 -15.19 10.63
CA LEU A 41 0.75 -14.34 9.57
C LEU A 41 0.72 -15.03 8.21
N SER A 42 1.71 -15.86 7.90
CA SER A 42 1.72 -16.66 6.66
C SER A 42 0.63 -17.74 6.70
N ALA A 43 0.46 -18.42 7.83
CA ALA A 43 -0.63 -19.37 8.04
C ALA A 43 -2.01 -18.69 7.97
N TYR A 44 -2.14 -17.53 8.61
CA TYR A 44 -3.34 -16.68 8.53
C TYR A 44 -3.64 -16.27 7.10
N GLY A 45 -2.62 -15.85 6.34
CA GLY A 45 -2.79 -15.47 4.95
C GLY A 45 -3.17 -16.63 4.04
N CYS A 46 -2.64 -17.82 4.31
CA CYS A 46 -3.06 -19.05 3.63
C CYS A 46 -4.53 -19.38 3.94
N PHE A 47 -4.94 -19.26 5.21
CA PHE A 47 -6.33 -19.47 5.63
C PHE A 47 -7.30 -18.47 4.98
N VAL A 48 -6.96 -17.18 4.94
CA VAL A 48 -7.74 -16.14 4.27
C VAL A 48 -7.79 -16.35 2.75
N SER A 49 -6.70 -16.85 2.15
CA SER A 49 -6.66 -17.21 0.73
C SER A 49 -7.63 -18.35 0.37
N ILE A 50 -7.84 -19.31 1.27
CA ILE A 50 -8.79 -20.41 1.08
C ILE A 50 -10.24 -19.89 1.12
N TYR A 51 -10.55 -18.94 2.01
CA TYR A 51 -11.90 -18.38 2.14
C TYR A 51 -12.22 -17.28 1.11
N SER A 52 -11.22 -16.58 0.58
CA SER A 52 -11.42 -15.48 -0.36
C SER A 52 -10.35 -15.53 -1.46
N THR A 53 -10.64 -16.25 -2.55
CA THR A 53 -9.73 -16.50 -3.68
C THR A 53 -9.20 -15.22 -4.35
N ARG A 54 -9.87 -14.07 -4.15
CA ARG A 54 -9.50 -12.78 -4.77
C ARG A 54 -8.74 -11.83 -3.86
N LYS A 55 -8.66 -12.08 -2.53
CA LYS A 55 -7.91 -11.25 -1.56
C LYS A 55 -6.62 -11.91 -1.04
N SER A 56 -6.31 -13.11 -1.53
CA SER A 56 -5.06 -13.88 -1.33
C SER A 56 -3.79 -13.04 -1.52
N ILE A 57 -3.78 -12.14 -2.51
CA ILE A 57 -2.65 -11.26 -2.81
C ILE A 57 -2.29 -10.36 -1.62
N VAL A 58 -3.28 -9.90 -0.84
CA VAL A 58 -3.01 -9.01 0.29
C VAL A 58 -2.32 -9.73 1.44
N ALA A 59 -2.73 -10.96 1.72
CA ALA A 59 -2.11 -11.73 2.77
C ALA A 59 -0.73 -12.30 2.35
N PHE A 60 -0.55 -12.58 1.05
CA PHE A 60 0.76 -12.85 0.47
C PHE A 60 1.73 -11.67 0.66
N PHE A 61 1.26 -10.41 0.61
CA PHE A 61 2.11 -9.26 0.91
C PHE A 61 2.65 -9.26 2.32
N PHE A 62 1.80 -9.49 3.32
CA PHE A 62 2.23 -9.50 4.72
C PHE A 62 3.19 -10.64 5.00
N ALA A 63 2.95 -11.81 4.39
CA ALA A 63 3.86 -12.95 4.48
C ALA A 63 5.23 -12.65 3.83
N LEU A 64 5.22 -12.05 2.63
CA LEU A 64 6.46 -11.67 1.93
C LEU A 64 7.23 -10.57 2.68
N PHE A 65 6.53 -9.58 3.24
CA PHE A 65 7.12 -8.56 4.10
C PHE A 65 7.85 -9.19 5.27
N GLY A 66 7.13 -10.06 5.99
CA GLY A 66 7.67 -10.79 7.11
C GLY A 66 8.88 -11.64 6.75
N LEU A 67 8.80 -12.41 5.66
CA LEU A 67 9.90 -13.28 5.21
C LEU A 67 11.16 -12.48 4.86
N ILE A 68 11.03 -11.35 4.16
CA ILE A 68 12.17 -10.48 3.85
C ILE A 68 12.74 -9.89 5.15
N GLU A 69 11.89 -9.43 6.07
CA GLU A 69 12.33 -8.89 7.36
C GLU A 69 13.10 -9.92 8.19
N TRP A 70 12.66 -11.17 8.17
CA TRP A 70 13.37 -12.27 8.85
C TRP A 70 14.68 -12.63 8.17
N MET A 71 14.71 -12.67 6.84
CA MET A 71 15.95 -12.87 6.09
C MET A 71 16.98 -11.78 6.41
N VAL A 72 16.55 -10.52 6.51
CA VAL A 72 17.40 -9.39 6.93
C VAL A 72 17.83 -9.57 8.39
N SER A 73 16.92 -9.93 9.30
CA SER A 73 17.25 -10.16 10.71
C SER A 73 18.24 -11.30 10.94
N LEU A 74 18.31 -12.30 10.06
CA LEU A 74 19.28 -13.40 10.15
C LEU A 74 20.68 -13.01 9.67
N HIS A 75 20.79 -12.08 8.72
CA HIS A 75 22.06 -11.71 8.10
C HIS A 75 22.67 -10.43 8.67
N VAL A 76 21.87 -9.58 9.33
CA VAL A 76 22.37 -8.35 9.95
C VAL A 76 22.81 -8.65 11.39
N PRO A 77 24.11 -8.47 11.72
CA PRO A 77 24.59 -8.70 13.08
C PRO A 77 23.96 -7.69 14.04
N VAL A 78 23.45 -8.19 15.17
CA VAL A 78 22.73 -7.42 16.20
C VAL A 78 23.56 -6.23 16.69
N THR A 79 24.89 -6.40 16.78
CA THR A 79 25.84 -5.36 17.16
C THR A 79 25.80 -4.14 16.23
N LEU A 80 25.52 -4.32 14.94
CA LEU A 80 25.41 -3.21 13.97
C LEU A 80 24.10 -2.43 14.16
N ILE A 81 23.03 -3.13 14.54
CA ILE A 81 21.70 -2.53 14.79
C ILE A 81 21.71 -1.73 16.09
N GLU A 82 22.36 -2.24 17.13
CA GLU A 82 22.50 -1.55 18.42
C GLU A 82 23.43 -0.33 18.31
N THR A 83 24.47 -0.41 17.48
CA THR A 83 25.42 0.71 17.29
C THR A 83 24.88 1.78 16.34
N PHE A 84 24.07 1.40 15.34
CA PHE A 84 23.51 2.30 14.34
C PHE A 84 22.00 2.04 14.11
N PRO A 85 21.13 2.54 15.00
CA PRO A 85 19.67 2.38 14.84
C PRO A 85 19.13 2.96 13.52
N GLN A 86 19.82 3.92 12.93
CA GLN A 86 19.53 4.50 11.60
C GLN A 86 19.59 3.45 10.49
N PHE A 87 20.46 2.44 10.63
CA PHE A 87 20.62 1.39 9.63
C PHE A 87 19.35 0.54 9.49
N SER A 88 18.69 0.23 10.62
CA SER A 88 17.41 -0.47 10.63
C SER A 88 16.28 0.35 9.97
N LEU A 89 16.23 1.66 10.25
CA LEU A 89 15.25 2.57 9.65
C LEU A 89 15.48 2.76 8.13
N MET A 90 16.75 2.79 7.70
CA MET A 90 17.12 2.83 6.29
C MET A 90 16.73 1.53 5.58
N ALA A 91 17.12 0.38 6.14
CA ALA A 91 16.87 -0.93 5.56
C ALA A 91 15.36 -1.21 5.41
N SER A 92 14.57 -0.88 6.43
CA SER A 92 13.11 -1.02 6.37
C SER A 92 12.47 -0.11 5.30
N ALA A 93 12.90 1.15 5.18
CA ALA A 93 12.43 2.05 4.12
C ALA A 93 12.78 1.53 2.72
N LEU A 94 14.01 1.01 2.54
CA LEU A 94 14.47 0.38 1.29
C LEU A 94 13.66 -0.86 0.94
N GLN A 95 13.38 -1.72 1.92
CA GLN A 95 12.58 -2.92 1.74
C GLN A 95 11.17 -2.58 1.25
N ILE A 96 10.51 -1.61 1.89
CA ILE A 96 9.17 -1.16 1.46
C ILE A 96 9.20 -0.63 0.03
N GLY A 97 10.19 0.23 -0.29
CA GLY A 97 10.35 0.80 -1.62
C GLY A 97 10.59 -0.28 -2.69
N LEU A 98 11.44 -1.27 -2.41
CA LEU A 98 11.75 -2.38 -3.31
C LEU A 98 10.51 -3.25 -3.57
N ILE A 99 9.75 -3.58 -2.53
CA ILE A 99 8.51 -4.37 -2.68
C ILE A 99 7.50 -3.59 -3.54
N MET A 100 7.28 -2.30 -3.25
CA MET A 100 6.40 -1.47 -4.07
C MET A 100 6.86 -1.40 -5.53
N LEU A 101 8.18 -1.34 -5.76
CA LEU A 101 8.75 -1.36 -7.11
C LEU A 101 8.43 -2.67 -7.84
N VAL A 102 8.68 -3.83 -7.21
CA VAL A 102 8.38 -5.15 -7.79
C VAL A 102 6.90 -5.25 -8.18
N PHE A 103 6.01 -4.82 -7.29
CA PHE A 103 4.57 -4.89 -7.55
C PHE A 103 4.07 -3.89 -8.58
N SER A 104 4.66 -2.70 -8.62
CA SER A 104 4.42 -1.74 -9.70
C SER A 104 4.87 -2.31 -11.06
N PHE A 105 5.99 -3.04 -11.10
CA PHE A 105 6.50 -3.71 -12.31
C PHE A 105 5.59 -4.85 -12.77
N LEU A 106 5.04 -5.63 -11.83
CA LEU A 106 4.06 -6.68 -12.11
C LEU A 106 2.67 -6.15 -12.51
N ARG A 107 2.50 -4.82 -12.67
CA ARG A 107 1.22 -4.16 -12.97
C ARG A 107 0.15 -4.35 -11.88
N PHE A 108 0.56 -4.64 -10.65
CA PHE A 108 -0.30 -4.75 -9.48
C PHE A 108 0.17 -3.77 -8.40
N PRO A 109 0.08 -2.45 -8.62
CA PRO A 109 0.60 -1.46 -7.67
C PRO A 109 -0.07 -1.61 -6.30
N LEU A 110 0.75 -1.63 -5.25
CA LEU A 110 0.31 -1.88 -3.88
C LEU A 110 -0.83 -0.95 -3.39
N PRO A 111 -0.76 0.38 -3.61
CA PRO A 111 -1.84 1.28 -3.22
C PRO A 111 -3.18 0.97 -3.90
N MET A 112 -3.16 0.46 -5.14
CA MET A 112 -4.37 0.05 -5.87
C MET A 112 -5.02 -1.15 -5.20
N LEU A 113 -4.24 -2.16 -4.84
CA LEU A 113 -4.77 -3.39 -4.22
C LEU A 113 -5.38 -3.10 -2.84
N LEU A 114 -4.73 -2.24 -2.07
CA LEU A 114 -5.24 -1.74 -0.78
C LEU A 114 -6.55 -0.96 -0.96
N ALA A 115 -6.61 -0.08 -1.95
CA ALA A 115 -7.79 0.72 -2.25
C ALA A 115 -8.94 -0.14 -2.80
N GLU A 116 -8.68 -1.12 -3.67
CA GLU A 116 -9.68 -2.06 -4.17
C GLU A 116 -10.17 -3.04 -3.10
N ALA A 117 -9.32 -3.37 -2.13
CA ALA A 117 -9.74 -4.16 -0.98
C ALA A 117 -10.80 -3.42 -0.16
N THR A 118 -10.66 -2.10 -0.03
CA THR A 118 -11.53 -1.23 0.79
C THR A 118 -12.72 -0.63 0.03
N TYR A 119 -12.60 -0.37 -1.27
CA TYR A 119 -13.59 0.33 -2.08
C TYR A 119 -13.97 -0.45 -3.35
N ASP A 120 -15.16 -1.04 -3.36
CA ASP A 120 -15.63 -1.82 -4.51
C ASP A 120 -15.93 -0.99 -5.77
N HIS A 121 -16.22 0.31 -5.63
CA HIS A 121 -16.45 1.19 -6.79
C HIS A 121 -15.21 1.31 -7.68
N LEU A 122 -14.00 1.23 -7.09
CA LEU A 122 -12.74 1.27 -7.83
C LEU A 122 -12.57 0.02 -8.71
N LYS A 123 -13.07 -1.13 -8.27
CA LYS A 123 -13.10 -2.36 -9.09
C LYS A 123 -13.99 -2.22 -10.31
N ALA A 124 -15.13 -1.53 -10.18
CA ALA A 124 -16.01 -1.27 -11.31
C ALA A 124 -15.34 -0.33 -12.33
N LEU A 125 -14.61 0.68 -11.83
CA LEU A 125 -13.87 1.61 -12.67
C LEU A 125 -12.72 0.92 -13.42
N ASN A 126 -11.99 0.00 -12.76
CA ASN A 126 -10.96 -0.83 -13.38
C ASN A 126 -11.52 -1.67 -14.55
N ARG A 127 -12.75 -2.19 -14.43
CA ARG A 127 -13.40 -2.94 -15.53
C ARG A 127 -13.79 -2.07 -16.72
N GLN A 128 -14.11 -0.79 -16.49
CA GLN A 128 -14.51 0.14 -17.54
C GLN A 128 -13.30 0.77 -18.26
N PHE A 129 -12.25 1.13 -17.52
CA PHE A 129 -11.08 1.84 -18.05
C PHE A 129 -9.76 1.22 -17.55
N PRO A 130 -9.44 -0.03 -17.94
CA PRO A 130 -8.33 -0.79 -17.32
C PRO A 130 -6.96 -0.12 -17.50
N ASP A 131 -6.65 0.39 -18.70
CA ASP A 131 -5.33 0.96 -18.98
C ASP A 131 -5.09 2.31 -18.30
N GLU A 132 -6.08 3.20 -18.30
CA GLU A 132 -5.96 4.51 -17.68
C GLU A 132 -6.02 4.43 -16.16
N TYR A 133 -6.85 3.53 -15.63
CA TYR A 133 -6.89 3.20 -14.21
C TYR A 133 -5.53 2.67 -13.74
N LEU A 134 -4.94 1.71 -14.45
CA LEU A 134 -3.62 1.18 -14.11
C LEU A 134 -2.53 2.27 -14.17
N ARG A 135 -2.52 3.12 -15.20
CA ARG A 135 -1.56 4.24 -15.32
C ARG A 135 -1.68 5.23 -14.16
N MET A 136 -2.90 5.53 -13.72
CA MET A 136 -3.14 6.38 -12.54
C MET A 136 -2.47 5.78 -11.29
N TRP A 137 -2.70 4.49 -11.04
CA TRP A 137 -2.14 3.81 -9.88
C TRP A 137 -0.63 3.60 -9.95
N GLN A 138 -0.06 3.41 -11.15
CA GLN A 138 1.38 3.37 -11.33
C GLN A 138 2.04 4.71 -10.97
N LYS A 139 1.40 5.85 -11.29
CA LYS A 139 1.90 7.17 -10.88
C LYS A 139 1.89 7.34 -9.36
N ILE A 140 0.81 6.90 -8.70
CA ILE A 140 0.73 6.92 -7.22
C ILE A 140 1.82 6.02 -6.64
N SER A 141 1.97 4.79 -7.16
CA SER A 141 3.01 3.87 -6.69
C SER A 141 4.42 4.45 -6.89
N ALA A 142 4.69 5.13 -7.99
CA ALA A 142 5.97 5.80 -8.24
C ALA A 142 6.22 6.92 -7.20
N MET A 143 5.21 7.70 -6.83
CA MET A 143 5.31 8.71 -5.77
C MET A 143 5.65 8.09 -4.42
N TRP A 144 5.04 6.94 -4.10
CA TRP A 144 5.35 6.21 -2.87
C TRP A 144 6.79 5.68 -2.89
N ILE A 145 7.19 5.00 -3.96
CA ILE A 145 8.55 4.45 -4.13
C ILE A 145 9.60 5.55 -3.99
N THR A 146 9.41 6.68 -4.67
CA THR A 146 10.34 7.81 -4.60
C THR A 146 10.41 8.42 -3.20
N SER A 147 9.29 8.50 -2.49
CA SER A 147 9.25 8.99 -1.10
C SER A 147 9.98 8.04 -0.13
N PHE A 148 9.84 6.72 -0.28
CA PHE A 148 10.58 5.76 0.53
C PHE A 148 12.06 5.71 0.18
N ALA A 149 12.41 5.87 -1.10
CA ALA A 149 13.81 6.00 -1.52
C ALA A 149 14.45 7.28 -0.95
N ALA A 150 13.74 8.41 -0.98
CA ALA A 150 14.19 9.66 -0.37
C ALA A 150 14.34 9.52 1.16
N LYS A 151 13.40 8.84 1.83
CA LYS A 151 13.51 8.52 3.25
C LYS A 151 14.75 7.66 3.55
N ALA A 152 15.01 6.63 2.77
CA ALA A 152 16.20 5.80 2.93
C ALA A 152 17.49 6.61 2.71
N ALA A 153 17.53 7.47 1.68
CA ALA A 153 18.66 8.36 1.43
C ALA A 153 18.88 9.34 2.59
N LEU A 154 17.83 9.92 3.16
CA LEU A 154 17.95 10.78 4.34
C LEU A 154 18.57 10.04 5.52
N PHE A 155 18.12 8.83 5.84
CA PHE A 155 18.72 8.04 6.93
C PHE A 155 20.17 7.63 6.64
N TYR A 156 20.52 7.40 5.38
CA TYR A 156 21.90 7.18 4.96
C TYR A 156 22.78 8.41 5.22
N PHE A 157 22.35 9.60 4.82
CA PHE A 157 23.12 10.84 5.05
C PHE A 157 23.19 11.24 6.53
N THR A 158 22.26 10.78 7.36
CA THR A 158 22.25 11.03 8.81
C THR A 158 22.78 9.85 9.65
N LEU A 159 23.57 8.94 9.05
CA LEU A 159 24.16 7.79 9.76
C LEU A 159 24.98 8.19 10.99
N SER A 160 25.66 9.34 10.93
CA SER A 160 26.47 9.87 12.04
C SER A 160 25.74 10.87 12.94
N ALA A 161 24.43 11.07 12.75
CA ALA A 161 23.65 12.02 13.54
C ALA A 161 23.43 11.51 14.98
N PRO A 162 23.35 12.43 15.96
CA PRO A 162 23.08 12.06 17.35
C PRO A 162 21.72 11.37 17.52
N ALA A 163 21.62 10.46 18.50
CA ALA A 163 20.45 9.60 18.71
C ALA A 163 19.13 10.38 18.87
N GLU A 164 19.16 11.58 19.47
CA GLU A 164 17.99 12.44 19.61
C GLU A 164 17.44 12.90 18.25
N GLN A 165 18.31 13.32 17.34
CA GLN A 165 17.91 13.75 15.99
C GLN A 165 17.29 12.58 15.21
N VAL A 166 17.85 11.39 15.36
CA VAL A 166 17.34 10.16 14.74
C VAL A 166 15.95 9.80 15.27
N HIS A 167 15.73 9.95 16.58
CA HIS A 167 14.43 9.69 17.20
C HIS A 167 13.35 10.60 16.62
N TRP A 168 13.60 11.91 16.58
CA TRP A 168 12.67 12.89 16.00
C TRP A 168 12.44 12.66 14.51
N MET A 169 13.48 12.35 13.74
CA MET A 169 13.36 11.97 12.34
C MET A 169 12.53 10.69 12.16
N GLY A 170 12.70 9.70 13.02
CA GLY A 170 11.92 8.46 13.03
C GLY A 170 10.43 8.72 13.25
N ILE A 171 10.08 9.65 14.14
CA ILE A 171 8.68 10.04 14.38
C ILE A 171 8.10 10.79 13.17
N LEU A 172 8.80 11.81 12.66
CA LEU A 172 8.34 12.65 11.54
C LEU A 172 8.23 11.88 10.22
N LEU A 173 9.24 11.07 9.89
CA LEU A 173 9.29 10.25 8.67
C LEU A 173 8.60 8.89 8.85
N GLY A 174 8.11 8.60 10.06
CA GLY A 174 7.33 7.42 10.39
C GLY A 174 5.88 7.57 9.92
N TRP A 175 4.94 7.46 10.85
CA TRP A 175 3.50 7.49 10.58
C TRP A 175 2.99 8.76 9.84
N PRO A 176 3.51 9.99 10.07
CA PRO A 176 3.00 11.18 9.39
C PRO A 176 3.25 11.14 7.89
N LEU A 177 4.40 10.60 7.46
CA LEU A 177 4.72 10.41 6.04
C LEU A 177 3.71 9.47 5.37
N TYR A 178 3.35 8.36 6.02
CA TYR A 178 2.31 7.46 5.49
C TYR A 178 0.96 8.17 5.39
N CYS A 179 0.56 8.92 6.42
CA CYS A 179 -0.68 9.70 6.39
C CYS A 179 -0.70 10.70 5.23
N MET A 180 0.39 11.45 5.02
CA MET A 180 0.50 12.41 3.92
C MET A 180 0.43 11.72 2.56
N LEU A 181 1.14 10.61 2.38
CA LEU A 181 1.09 9.83 1.14
C LEU A 181 -0.31 9.27 0.86
N ILE A 182 -1.03 8.82 1.89
CA ILE A 182 -2.42 8.36 1.75
C ILE A 182 -3.33 9.53 1.36
N LEU A 183 -3.22 10.68 2.02
CA LEU A 183 -4.03 11.87 1.70
C LEU A 183 -3.79 12.34 0.26
N VAL A 184 -2.53 12.45 -0.16
CA VAL A 184 -2.17 12.83 -1.53
C VAL A 184 -2.71 11.81 -2.54
N SER A 185 -2.60 10.50 -2.26
CA SER A 185 -3.20 9.45 -3.08
C SER A 185 -4.72 9.65 -3.23
N ILE A 186 -5.44 9.90 -2.13
CA ILE A 186 -6.90 10.09 -2.16
C ILE A 186 -7.27 11.31 -3.00
N ILE A 187 -6.59 12.44 -2.81
CA ILE A 187 -6.82 13.67 -3.57
C ILE A 187 -6.60 13.42 -5.06
N PHE A 188 -5.48 12.77 -5.41
CA PHE A 188 -5.13 12.48 -6.79
C PHE A 188 -6.13 11.52 -7.46
N VAL A 189 -6.53 10.46 -6.76
CA VAL A 189 -7.55 9.52 -7.24
C VAL A 189 -8.87 10.24 -7.45
N ASN A 190 -9.35 11.02 -6.48
CA ASN A 190 -10.63 11.73 -6.62
C ASN A 190 -10.63 12.70 -7.81
N ALA A 191 -9.53 13.44 -8.02
CA ALA A 191 -9.40 14.34 -9.16
C ALA A 191 -9.46 13.57 -10.50
N LYS A 192 -8.86 12.39 -10.57
CA LYS A 192 -8.87 11.53 -11.78
C LYS A 192 -10.17 10.78 -12.00
N VAL A 193 -10.83 10.34 -10.92
CA VAL A 193 -12.16 9.72 -10.99
C VAL A 193 -13.18 10.72 -11.55
N LEU A 194 -13.12 11.99 -11.12
CA LEU A 194 -13.94 13.06 -11.69
C LEU A 194 -13.71 13.26 -13.19
N SER A 195 -12.46 13.12 -13.68
CA SER A 195 -12.20 13.19 -15.13
C SER A 195 -12.81 12.01 -15.89
N PHE A 196 -12.74 10.79 -15.34
CA PHE A 196 -13.37 9.62 -15.97
C PHE A 196 -14.88 9.78 -16.12
N TYR A 197 -15.56 10.28 -15.09
CA TYR A 197 -17.00 10.55 -15.16
C TYR A 197 -17.35 11.67 -16.15
N ARG A 198 -16.51 12.69 -16.27
CA ARG A 198 -16.71 13.75 -17.27
C ARG A 198 -16.58 13.20 -18.69
N GLU A 199 -15.56 12.37 -18.96
CA GLU A 199 -15.33 11.76 -20.26
C GLU A 199 -16.45 10.79 -20.66
N SER A 200 -16.96 9.99 -19.71
CA SER A 200 -18.09 9.08 -19.97
C SER A 200 -19.34 9.86 -20.36
N LEU A 201 -19.66 10.96 -19.68
CA LEU A 201 -20.81 11.83 -19.98
C LEU A 201 -20.68 12.50 -21.36
N THR A 202 -19.48 12.94 -21.75
CA THR A 202 -19.25 13.50 -23.09
C THR A 202 -19.33 12.45 -24.20
N SER A 203 -18.92 11.20 -23.93
CA SER A 203 -19.00 10.14 -24.94
C SER A 203 -20.44 9.68 -25.20
N GLU A 204 -21.29 9.66 -24.16
CA GLU A 204 -22.74 9.42 -24.30
C GLU A 204 -23.45 10.57 -25.01
N GLY A 205 -23.10 11.82 -24.70
CA GLY A 205 -23.65 13.00 -25.38
C GLY A 205 -23.28 13.08 -26.86
N ASN A 206 -22.12 12.56 -27.27
CA ASN A 206 -21.74 12.48 -28.68
C ASN A 206 -22.48 11.36 -29.43
N ARG A 207 -22.81 10.26 -28.76
CA ARG A 207 -23.62 9.17 -29.34
C ARG A 207 -25.06 9.57 -29.62
N THR A 208 -25.66 10.42 -28.77
CA THR A 208 -27.01 10.95 -29.01
C THR A 208 -27.03 11.98 -30.14
N HIS A 209 -25.97 12.77 -30.32
CA HIS A 209 -25.87 13.70 -31.44
C HIS A 209 -25.66 13.02 -32.80
N ILE A 210 -24.90 11.91 -32.87
CA ILE A 210 -24.68 11.18 -34.13
C ILE A 210 -25.95 10.43 -34.56
N ASN A 211 -26.75 9.91 -33.61
CA ASN A 211 -28.02 9.25 -33.92
C ASN A 211 -29.19 10.23 -34.12
N GLY A 212 -28.99 11.53 -33.86
CA GLY A 212 -29.98 12.59 -34.06
C GLY A 212 -30.02 13.19 -35.48
N HIS A 213 -29.17 12.72 -36.39
CA HIS A 213 -29.10 13.19 -37.79
C HIS A 213 -29.71 12.23 -38.81
N PHE A 214 -30.46 11.22 -38.35
CA PHE A 214 -31.26 10.33 -39.19
C PHE A 214 -32.76 10.46 -38.85
N PHE A 215 -33.33 11.66 -39.04
CA PHE A 215 -34.76 11.84 -39.32
C PHE A 215 -34.95 13.10 -40.17
#